data_AF-A0A1N7INY6-F1
#
_entry.id   AF-A0A1N7INY6-F1
#
_cell.length_a   1.000
_cell.length_b   1.000
_cell.length_c   1.000
_cell.angle_alpha   90.00
_cell.angle_beta   90.00
_cell.angle_gamma   90.00
#
_symmetry.space_group_name_H-M   'P 1'
#
loop_
_entity.id
_entity.type
_entity.pdbx_description
1 polymer ?
#
loop_
_entity_poly.entity_id
_entity_poly.type
_entity_poly.pdbx_seq_one_letter_code
_entity_poly.pdbx_strand_id
1 'polypeptide(L)'
;MISQIVLKLTLIPETYPIIHNKQQIQNSMKTRQEQIQAIEQDWLNNPRWTGVKRTYTAEEVLKLRGSYKIDYTIATEMANKFWDKLNNQDYVAGLGALTGNQAVQEVDAGLEAIYLSGWQVAADANLSGEMYPDQSLYPANSVPSVVKKINNALLRADQIQSVSGNGDKEYLVPIIADAEAGFGGNLNAFELMKQMIEAGAAGVHFEDQLSSAKKCGHLGGKVLVPTQEAINKLVAARLASDVLGVPSIIIARTDADAADLLTSDIDERDRKFVTGERTSEGFYVVNNGVEQGINRGLSYAPYADLIWMETSNPDLEQARKFAEGIHAQFPGKMLAYNCSPSFNWAARLSVEEMGNFREELAKMGYKFQFITLAGFHALNTAMFELALAYKERGMAGYSELQEREFALQQKGFRAVKHQSFVGTGYFDEVQNVVTNGSSATVAMKDSTETAQFH
;
A
#
# COMPACT_ATOMS: atom_id res chain seq x y z
N MET A 1 -79.64 -7.50 -1.89
CA MET A 1 -79.78 -6.42 -0.90
C MET A 1 -78.42 -6.25 -0.23
N ILE A 2 -77.54 -5.44 -0.82
CA ILE A 2 -76.19 -5.17 -0.32
C ILE A 2 -76.17 -3.68 0.04
N SER A 3 -75.87 -3.39 1.30
CA SER A 3 -75.87 -2.05 1.89
C SER A 3 -74.56 -1.31 1.58
N GLN A 4 -74.70 -0.02 1.27
CA GLN A 4 -73.64 0.93 0.95
C GLN A 4 -72.80 1.30 2.17
N ILE A 5 -71.47 1.40 2.01
CA ILE A 5 -70.69 2.52 2.56
C ILE A 5 -69.69 2.96 1.50
N VAL A 6 -69.82 4.24 1.14
CA VAL A 6 -69.05 5.01 0.18
C VAL A 6 -67.80 5.55 0.89
N LEU A 7 -66.59 5.32 0.34
CA LEU A 7 -65.43 6.17 0.64
C LEU A 7 -65.08 7.00 -0.60
N LYS A 8 -65.28 8.31 -0.48
CA LYS A 8 -64.94 9.33 -1.47
C LYS A 8 -63.42 9.38 -1.66
N LEU A 9 -62.95 9.05 -2.87
CA LEU A 9 -61.65 9.49 -3.36
C LEU A 9 -61.73 10.99 -3.65
N THR A 10 -61.27 11.80 -2.70
CA THR A 10 -61.06 13.23 -2.91
C THR A 10 -59.69 13.42 -3.55
N LEU A 11 -59.70 13.93 -4.78
CA LEU A 11 -58.53 14.42 -5.52
C LEU A 11 -57.73 15.41 -4.65
N ILE A 12 -56.51 15.01 -4.29
CA ILE A 12 -55.50 15.94 -3.76
C ILE A 12 -54.76 16.51 -5.00
N PRO A 13 -54.66 17.83 -5.18
CA PRO A 13 -53.97 18.41 -6.33
C PRO A 13 -52.48 18.09 -6.26
N GLU A 14 -51.91 17.65 -7.38
CA GLU A 14 -50.47 17.63 -7.62
C GLU A 14 -49.93 19.06 -7.55
N THR A 15 -49.31 19.41 -6.44
CA THR A 15 -48.33 20.50 -6.39
C THR A 15 -47.04 19.96 -5.78
N TYR A 16 -46.28 19.23 -6.60
CA TYR A 16 -44.85 19.13 -6.34
C TYR A 16 -44.28 20.55 -6.33
N PRO A 17 -43.60 20.99 -5.25
CA PRO A 17 -42.84 22.22 -5.34
C PRO A 17 -41.73 21.98 -6.36
N ILE A 18 -41.90 22.53 -7.57
CA ILE A 18 -40.78 22.78 -8.47
C ILE A 18 -39.89 23.75 -7.69
N ILE A 19 -38.81 23.21 -7.10
CA ILE A 19 -37.74 24.02 -6.54
C ILE A 19 -37.04 24.69 -7.73
N HIS A 20 -37.60 25.80 -8.19
CA HIS A 20 -36.84 26.82 -8.89
C HIS A 20 -35.96 27.53 -7.87
N ASN A 21 -34.80 26.96 -7.58
CA ASN A 21 -33.75 27.72 -6.92
C ASN A 21 -32.35 27.36 -7.44
N LYS A 22 -32.10 27.65 -8.72
CA LYS A 22 -30.73 27.71 -9.26
C LYS A 22 -29.86 28.74 -8.51
N GLN A 23 -30.48 29.74 -7.87
CA GLN A 23 -29.79 30.78 -7.10
C GLN A 23 -29.33 30.31 -5.70
N GLN A 24 -29.99 29.35 -5.04
CA GLN A 24 -29.49 28.77 -3.79
C GLN A 24 -28.34 27.77 -4.00
N ILE A 25 -28.33 27.04 -5.13
CA ILE A 25 -27.24 26.10 -5.43
C ILE A 25 -25.96 26.86 -5.86
N GLN A 26 -26.10 28.06 -6.44
CA GLN A 26 -24.96 28.93 -6.77
C GLN A 26 -24.26 29.56 -5.55
N ASN A 27 -24.86 29.53 -4.36
CA ASN A 27 -24.30 30.16 -3.15
C ASN A 27 -23.49 29.21 -2.24
N SER A 28 -23.09 28.02 -2.70
CA SER A 28 -22.29 27.07 -1.87
C SER A 28 -20.96 26.61 -2.48
N MET A 29 -20.64 27.01 -3.71
CA MET A 29 -19.33 26.67 -4.29
C MET A 29 -18.34 27.79 -3.99
N LYS A 30 -17.29 27.45 -3.22
CA LYS A 30 -16.14 28.33 -3.03
C LYS A 30 -15.65 28.84 -4.38
N THR A 31 -15.42 30.14 -4.49
CA THR A 31 -14.76 30.73 -5.66
C THR A 31 -13.39 30.10 -5.87
N ARG A 32 -12.85 30.17 -7.09
CA ARG A 32 -11.49 29.67 -7.38
C ARG A 32 -10.46 30.24 -6.40
N GLN A 33 -10.59 31.53 -6.05
CA GLN A 33 -9.69 32.19 -5.10
C GLN A 33 -9.82 31.63 -3.68
N GLU A 34 -11.04 31.39 -3.21
CA GLU A 34 -11.29 30.78 -1.88
C GLU A 34 -10.79 29.33 -1.82
N GLN A 35 -10.81 28.59 -2.94
CA GLN A 35 -10.24 27.24 -3.02
C GLN A 35 -8.70 27.27 -2.95
N ILE A 36 -8.06 28.20 -3.66
CA ILE A 36 -6.59 28.40 -3.58
C ILE A 36 -6.20 28.74 -2.15
N GLN A 37 -6.86 29.73 -1.55
CA GLN A 37 -6.61 30.13 -0.16
C GLN A 37 -6.83 28.97 0.82
N ALA A 38 -7.86 28.13 0.62
CA ALA A 38 -8.09 26.98 1.48
C ALA A 38 -6.93 25.96 1.42
N ILE A 39 -6.37 25.70 0.23
CA ILE A 39 -5.21 24.81 0.06
C ILE A 39 -3.97 25.44 0.71
N GLU A 40 -3.73 26.72 0.50
CA GLU A 40 -2.59 27.43 1.11
C GLU A 40 -2.66 27.44 2.64
N GLN A 41 -3.85 27.67 3.20
CA GLN A 41 -4.07 27.63 4.65
C GLN A 41 -3.94 26.22 5.22
N ASP A 42 -4.38 25.18 4.51
CA ASP A 42 -4.14 23.80 4.92
C ASP A 42 -2.64 23.49 4.93
N TRP A 43 -1.92 23.79 3.84
CA TRP A 43 -0.47 23.58 3.75
C TRP A 43 0.33 24.32 4.82
N LEU A 44 -0.11 25.52 5.20
CA LEU A 44 0.56 26.33 6.21
C LEU A 44 0.30 25.86 7.65
N ASN A 45 -0.95 25.48 7.97
CA ASN A 45 -1.38 25.30 9.36
C ASN A 45 -1.55 23.83 9.77
N ASN A 46 -1.69 22.90 8.82
CA ASN A 46 -1.89 21.49 9.12
C ASN A 46 -0.55 20.80 9.44
N PRO A 47 -0.37 20.23 10.64
CA PRO A 47 0.89 19.58 11.04
C PRO A 47 1.35 18.47 10.09
N ARG A 48 0.43 17.82 9.35
CA ARG A 48 0.71 16.82 8.31
C ARG A 48 1.74 17.31 7.28
N TRP A 49 1.77 18.61 7.00
CA TRP A 49 2.63 19.20 5.97
C TRP A 49 3.92 19.82 6.52
N THR A 50 4.18 19.69 7.82
CA THR A 50 5.40 20.20 8.46
C THR A 50 6.64 19.63 7.78
N GLY A 51 7.50 20.50 7.26
CA GLY A 51 8.73 20.11 6.57
C GLY A 51 8.55 19.58 5.14
N VAL A 52 7.31 19.54 4.60
CA VAL A 52 7.03 19.12 3.23
C VAL A 52 7.18 20.31 2.28
N LYS A 53 8.12 20.21 1.35
CA LYS A 53 8.37 21.19 0.30
C LYS A 53 7.62 20.84 -0.98
N ARG A 54 6.94 21.83 -1.54
CA ARG A 54 6.33 21.78 -2.88
C ARG A 54 7.06 22.77 -3.79
N THR A 55 7.34 22.38 -5.03
CA THR A 55 7.94 23.27 -6.05
C THR A 55 6.89 23.86 -6.99
N TYR A 56 5.63 23.77 -6.60
CA TYR A 56 4.46 24.26 -7.31
C TYR A 56 3.50 24.89 -6.28
N THR A 57 2.51 25.60 -6.80
CA THR A 57 1.56 26.42 -6.06
C THR A 57 0.19 25.76 -5.93
N ALA A 58 -0.62 26.25 -4.98
CA ALA A 58 -2.02 25.84 -4.85
C ALA A 58 -2.85 26.16 -6.11
N GLU A 59 -2.52 27.25 -6.81
CA GLU A 59 -3.15 27.60 -8.08
C GLU A 59 -2.89 26.55 -9.18
N GLU A 60 -1.66 26.05 -9.28
CA GLU A 60 -1.29 25.01 -10.24
C GLU A 60 -1.98 23.68 -9.93
N VAL A 61 -2.10 23.32 -8.65
CA VAL A 61 -2.92 22.17 -8.22
C VAL A 61 -4.36 22.32 -8.71
N LEU A 62 -4.98 23.47 -8.45
CA LEU A 62 -6.37 23.70 -8.83
C LEU A 62 -6.57 23.82 -10.35
N LYS A 63 -5.57 24.30 -11.08
CA LYS A 63 -5.54 24.31 -12.55
C LYS A 63 -5.58 22.88 -13.12
N LEU A 64 -4.94 21.91 -12.45
CA LEU A 64 -4.85 20.52 -12.91
C LEU A 64 -5.97 19.61 -12.38
N ARG A 65 -6.71 20.01 -11.34
CA ARG A 65 -7.77 19.20 -10.70
C ARG A 65 -9.01 18.95 -11.57
N GLY A 66 -9.31 19.84 -12.52
CA GLY A 66 -10.56 19.81 -13.25
C GLY A 66 -11.75 20.30 -12.42
N SER A 67 -12.97 20.10 -12.94
CA SER A 67 -14.19 20.75 -12.43
C SER A 67 -15.00 19.92 -11.43
N TYR A 68 -14.70 18.64 -11.27
CA TYR A 68 -15.45 17.72 -10.42
C TYR A 68 -14.66 17.40 -9.16
N LYS A 69 -15.34 17.43 -8.01
CA LYS A 69 -14.80 16.89 -6.77
C LYS A 69 -15.13 15.39 -6.72
N ILE A 70 -14.09 14.56 -6.73
CA ILE A 70 -14.20 13.11 -6.55
C ILE A 70 -13.57 12.79 -5.19
N ASP A 71 -14.32 12.11 -4.32
CA ASP A 71 -13.81 11.71 -3.01
C ASP A 71 -13.15 10.33 -3.11
N TYR A 72 -11.94 10.22 -2.55
CA TYR A 72 -11.15 8.98 -2.51
C TYR A 72 -11.09 8.42 -1.08
N THR A 73 -12.26 8.06 -0.54
CA THR A 73 -12.46 7.78 0.89
C THR A 73 -11.45 6.79 1.46
N ILE A 74 -11.23 5.64 0.81
CA ILE A 74 -10.31 4.62 1.32
C ILE A 74 -8.88 5.17 1.42
N ALA A 75 -8.38 5.82 0.36
CA ALA A 75 -7.04 6.39 0.37
C ALA A 75 -6.88 7.48 1.43
N THR A 76 -7.86 8.37 1.57
CA THR A 76 -7.82 9.46 2.57
C THR A 76 -7.82 8.93 3.99
N GLU A 77 -8.77 8.07 4.34
CA GLU A 77 -8.89 7.51 5.70
C GLU A 77 -7.66 6.66 6.04
N MET A 78 -7.18 5.84 5.10
CA MET A 78 -6.02 4.97 5.36
C MET A 78 -4.70 5.74 5.40
N ALA A 79 -4.54 6.82 4.62
CA ALA A 79 -3.38 7.70 4.72
C ALA A 79 -3.34 8.41 6.08
N ASN A 80 -4.48 8.93 6.55
CA ASN A 80 -4.59 9.54 7.88
C ASN A 80 -4.30 8.53 8.99
N LYS A 81 -4.90 7.34 8.93
CA LYS A 81 -4.64 6.26 9.89
C LYS A 81 -3.16 5.85 9.90
N PHE A 82 -2.53 5.72 8.73
CA PHE A 82 -1.12 5.38 8.68
C PHE A 82 -0.25 6.48 9.29
N TRP A 83 -0.54 7.75 8.98
CA TRP A 83 0.11 8.88 9.60
C TRP A 83 -0.02 8.86 11.13
N ASP A 84 -1.22 8.62 11.65
CA ASP A 84 -1.47 8.54 13.09
C ASP A 84 -0.68 7.39 13.73
N LYS A 85 -0.66 6.21 13.12
CA LYS A 85 0.13 5.07 13.61
C LYS A 85 1.62 5.39 13.63
N LEU A 86 2.17 5.97 12.56
CA LEU A 86 3.58 6.34 12.47
C LEU A 86 4.02 7.33 13.57
N ASN A 87 3.14 8.23 13.98
CA ASN A 87 3.42 9.23 15.02
C ASN A 87 3.21 8.72 16.45
N ASN A 88 2.31 7.74 16.65
CA ASN A 88 1.89 7.30 17.98
C ASN A 88 2.38 5.89 18.35
N GLN A 89 2.92 5.11 17.42
CA GLN A 89 3.51 3.79 17.67
C GLN A 89 5.04 3.85 17.61
N ASP A 90 5.69 2.88 18.26
CA ASP A 90 7.14 2.72 18.16
C ASP A 90 7.55 2.42 16.71
N TYR A 91 6.81 1.53 16.06
CA TYR A 91 6.90 1.19 14.65
C TYR A 91 5.54 0.66 14.14
N VAL A 92 5.36 0.68 12.82
CA VAL A 92 4.30 0.01 12.08
C VAL A 92 4.93 -1.09 11.23
N ALA A 93 4.43 -2.32 11.32
CA ALA A 93 4.96 -3.46 10.58
C ALA A 93 3.97 -3.97 9.52
N GLY A 94 4.49 -4.38 8.35
CA GLY A 94 3.70 -5.01 7.30
C GLY A 94 4.41 -6.21 6.67
N LEU A 95 3.64 -7.17 6.18
CA LEU A 95 4.16 -8.28 5.36
C LEU A 95 3.71 -8.07 3.91
N GLY A 96 4.53 -8.55 2.97
CA GLY A 96 4.22 -8.51 1.55
C GLY A 96 3.06 -9.43 1.20
N ALA A 97 1.90 -8.87 0.87
CA ALA A 97 0.72 -9.58 0.41
C ALA A 97 0.51 -9.42 -1.10
N LEU A 98 0.39 -10.53 -1.84
CA LEU A 98 0.09 -10.54 -3.28
C LEU A 98 -1.35 -10.94 -3.59
N THR A 99 -2.12 -11.32 -2.57
CA THR A 99 -3.55 -11.65 -2.68
C THR A 99 -4.37 -11.00 -1.57
N GLY A 100 -5.67 -10.83 -1.80
CA GLY A 100 -6.59 -10.33 -0.78
C GLY A 100 -6.71 -11.24 0.44
N ASN A 101 -6.67 -12.56 0.26
CA ASN A 101 -6.75 -13.50 1.38
C ASN A 101 -5.51 -13.46 2.27
N GLN A 102 -4.30 -13.28 1.70
CA GLN A 102 -3.10 -13.05 2.51
C GLN A 102 -3.27 -11.83 3.40
N ALA A 103 -3.73 -10.71 2.85
CA ALA A 103 -3.97 -9.49 3.63
C ALA A 103 -5.04 -9.68 4.73
N VAL A 104 -6.15 -10.40 4.44
CA VAL A 104 -7.15 -10.73 5.46
C VAL A 104 -6.53 -11.56 6.59
N GLN A 105 -5.67 -12.54 6.27
CA GLN A 105 -5.00 -13.37 7.27
C GLN A 105 -3.96 -12.59 8.09
N GLU A 106 -3.23 -11.66 7.47
CA GLU A 106 -2.32 -10.75 8.15
C GLU A 106 -3.04 -9.89 9.18
N VAL A 107 -4.17 -9.30 8.81
CA VAL A 107 -5.02 -8.54 9.73
C VAL A 107 -5.66 -9.46 10.77
N ASP A 108 -6.05 -10.68 10.39
CA ASP A 108 -6.61 -11.63 11.33
C ASP A 108 -5.62 -12.01 12.44
N ALA A 109 -4.33 -12.10 12.10
CA ALA A 109 -3.22 -12.32 13.02
C ALA A 109 -2.82 -11.08 13.85
N GLY A 110 -3.40 -9.92 13.56
CA GLY A 110 -3.19 -8.67 14.32
C GLY A 110 -2.22 -7.67 13.70
N LEU A 111 -1.82 -7.84 12.43
CA LEU A 111 -1.06 -6.80 11.73
C LEU A 111 -1.98 -5.62 11.38
N GLU A 112 -1.46 -4.41 11.55
CA GLU A 112 -2.21 -3.17 11.41
C GLU A 112 -1.86 -2.39 10.13
N ALA A 113 -1.07 -2.98 9.24
CA ALA A 113 -0.71 -2.45 7.92
C ALA A 113 -0.32 -3.59 6.98
N ILE A 114 -0.53 -3.37 5.68
CA ILE A 114 -0.17 -4.29 4.61
C ILE A 114 0.94 -3.67 3.76
N TYR A 115 1.96 -4.46 3.42
CA TYR A 115 2.90 -4.08 2.39
C TYR A 115 2.53 -4.76 1.07
N LEU A 116 2.52 -4.03 -0.04
CA LEU A 116 2.26 -4.57 -1.36
C LEU A 116 3.53 -4.45 -2.23
N SER A 117 4.20 -5.58 -2.42
CA SER A 117 5.49 -5.67 -3.10
C SER A 117 5.36 -5.70 -4.63
N GLY A 118 6.10 -4.83 -5.33
CA GLY A 118 6.22 -4.86 -6.80
C GLY A 118 6.88 -6.14 -7.29
N TRP A 119 7.87 -6.66 -6.54
CA TRP A 119 8.49 -7.96 -6.81
C TRP A 119 7.45 -9.09 -6.81
N GLN A 120 6.56 -9.16 -5.82
CA GLN A 120 5.55 -10.22 -5.77
C GLN A 120 4.51 -10.07 -6.88
N VAL A 121 4.18 -8.83 -7.24
CA VAL A 121 3.34 -8.54 -8.41
C VAL A 121 4.01 -9.06 -9.68
N ALA A 122 5.29 -8.76 -9.91
CA ALA A 122 6.06 -9.30 -11.03
C ALA A 122 6.05 -10.83 -11.05
N ALA A 123 6.23 -11.47 -9.90
CA ALA A 123 6.32 -12.92 -9.79
C ALA A 123 4.99 -13.64 -10.08
N ASP A 124 3.86 -13.17 -9.52
CA ASP A 124 2.65 -14.01 -9.49
C ASP A 124 1.30 -13.25 -9.44
N ALA A 125 1.29 -11.92 -9.59
CA ALA A 125 0.03 -11.15 -9.47
C ALA A 125 -0.15 -10.00 -10.47
N ASN A 126 0.65 -9.95 -11.53
CA ASN A 126 0.60 -8.88 -12.52
C ASN A 126 -0.41 -9.12 -13.65
N LEU A 127 -0.69 -8.05 -14.40
CA LEU A 127 -1.71 -8.05 -15.46
C LEU A 127 -1.23 -8.59 -16.82
N SER A 128 0.05 -8.93 -16.98
CA SER A 128 0.49 -9.66 -18.18
C SER A 128 0.12 -11.14 -18.11
N GLY A 129 -0.08 -11.68 -16.90
CA GLY A 129 -0.28 -13.11 -16.68
C GLY A 129 1.00 -13.95 -16.73
N GLU A 130 2.16 -13.31 -16.86
CA GLU A 130 3.48 -13.97 -16.87
C GLU A 130 4.16 -13.90 -15.50
N MET A 131 5.05 -14.86 -15.23
CA MET A 131 5.98 -14.80 -14.11
C MET A 131 7.24 -14.02 -14.53
N TYR A 132 7.46 -12.86 -13.92
CA TYR A 132 8.61 -12.01 -14.20
C TYR A 132 9.59 -11.91 -13.03
N PRO A 133 10.89 -11.72 -13.31
CA PRO A 133 11.79 -11.15 -12.33
C PRO A 133 11.43 -9.68 -12.05
N ASP A 134 11.87 -9.17 -10.90
CA ASP A 134 11.66 -7.78 -10.47
C ASP A 134 12.54 -6.79 -11.23
N GLN A 135 12.07 -6.42 -12.43
CA GLN A 135 12.73 -5.53 -13.39
C GLN A 135 11.76 -4.61 -14.15
N SER A 136 10.62 -4.24 -13.54
CA SER A 136 9.60 -3.37 -14.16
C SER A 136 9.06 -3.87 -15.52
N LEU A 137 9.01 -5.19 -15.74
CA LEU A 137 8.54 -5.77 -17.01
C LEU A 137 7.01 -5.79 -17.15
N TYR A 138 6.31 -5.76 -16.02
CA TYR A 138 4.86 -5.89 -16.01
C TYR A 138 4.14 -4.56 -16.34
N PRO A 139 2.86 -4.61 -16.79
CA PRO A 139 2.09 -3.39 -17.04
C PRO A 139 1.94 -2.51 -15.79
N ALA A 140 2.23 -1.21 -15.91
CA ALA A 140 2.31 -0.27 -14.77
C ALA A 140 1.04 -0.23 -13.88
N ASN A 141 -0.13 -0.59 -14.41
CA ASN A 141 -1.39 -0.67 -13.66
C ASN A 141 -1.56 -1.98 -12.85
N SER A 142 -0.55 -2.85 -12.79
CA SER A 142 -0.62 -4.13 -12.06
C SER A 142 -0.67 -3.94 -10.55
N VAL A 143 0.23 -3.14 -9.97
CA VAL A 143 0.21 -2.88 -8.52
C VAL A 143 -1.08 -2.18 -8.09
N PRO A 144 -1.58 -1.12 -8.77
CA PRO A 144 -2.90 -0.56 -8.48
C PRO A 144 -4.04 -1.58 -8.52
N SER A 145 -4.00 -2.55 -9.45
CA SER A 145 -4.99 -3.63 -9.50
C SER A 145 -4.98 -4.49 -8.24
N VAL A 146 -3.80 -4.80 -7.71
CA VAL A 146 -3.65 -5.60 -6.49
C VAL A 146 -4.01 -4.79 -5.23
N VAL A 147 -3.68 -3.49 -5.15
CA VAL A 147 -4.18 -2.59 -4.09
C VAL A 147 -5.71 -2.68 -4.00
N LYS A 148 -6.40 -2.54 -5.14
CA LYS A 148 -7.86 -2.64 -5.20
C LYS A 148 -8.38 -4.01 -4.77
N LYS A 149 -7.73 -5.10 -5.20
CA LYS A 149 -8.09 -6.47 -4.78
C LYS A 149 -7.96 -6.67 -3.28
N ILE A 150 -6.89 -6.16 -2.67
CA ILE A 150 -6.67 -6.24 -1.22
C ILE A 150 -7.75 -5.45 -0.48
N ASN A 151 -7.99 -4.18 -0.86
CA ASN A 151 -9.05 -3.37 -0.25
C ASN A 151 -10.43 -4.05 -0.33
N ASN A 152 -10.78 -4.65 -1.48
CA ASN A 152 -12.04 -5.38 -1.63
C ASN A 152 -12.14 -6.61 -0.70
N ALA A 153 -11.04 -7.33 -0.47
CA ALA A 153 -11.03 -8.48 0.44
C ALA A 153 -11.19 -8.06 1.90
N LEU A 154 -10.49 -6.99 2.32
CA LEU A 154 -10.63 -6.41 3.66
C LEU A 154 -12.05 -5.89 3.90
N LEU A 155 -12.65 -5.20 2.92
CA LEU A 155 -14.04 -4.74 2.99
C LEU A 155 -15.04 -5.91 3.04
N ARG A 156 -14.78 -7.01 2.33
CA ARG A 156 -15.62 -8.22 2.45
C ARG A 156 -15.54 -8.80 3.85
N ALA A 157 -14.34 -8.87 4.45
CA ALA A 157 -14.17 -9.35 5.81
C ALA A 157 -14.93 -8.48 6.83
N ASP A 158 -14.88 -7.15 6.68
CA ASP A 158 -15.65 -6.19 7.48
C ASP A 158 -17.17 -6.36 7.33
N GLN A 159 -17.65 -6.58 6.10
CA GLN A 159 -19.06 -6.85 5.82
C GLN A 159 -19.54 -8.17 6.44
N ILE A 160 -18.70 -9.21 6.43
CA ILE A 160 -18.99 -10.49 7.09
C ILE A 160 -19.11 -10.29 8.60
N GLN A 161 -18.17 -9.55 9.21
CA GLN A 161 -18.23 -9.18 10.63
C GLN A 161 -19.54 -8.45 10.95
N SER A 162 -19.91 -7.45 10.14
CA SER A 162 -21.14 -6.67 10.29
C SER A 162 -22.41 -7.53 10.28
N VAL A 163 -22.53 -8.47 9.34
CA VAL A 163 -23.69 -9.39 9.26
C VAL A 163 -23.69 -10.39 10.42
N SER A 164 -22.53 -10.91 10.80
CA SER A 164 -22.44 -11.88 11.89
C SER A 164 -22.73 -11.29 13.27
N GLY A 165 -22.62 -9.96 13.43
CA GLY A 165 -22.74 -9.27 14.71
C GLY A 165 -21.63 -9.62 15.72
N ASN A 166 -20.60 -10.34 15.27
CA ASN A 166 -19.54 -10.89 16.12
C ASN A 166 -18.18 -10.29 15.72
N GLY A 167 -17.55 -9.58 16.64
CA GLY A 167 -16.22 -8.99 16.47
C GLY A 167 -16.24 -7.49 16.21
N ASP A 168 -15.13 -6.86 16.51
CA ASP A 168 -14.85 -5.43 16.39
C ASP A 168 -13.52 -5.18 15.70
N LYS A 169 -13.04 -6.17 14.93
CA LYS A 169 -11.75 -6.10 14.25
C LYS A 169 -11.80 -5.03 13.16
N GLU A 170 -10.78 -4.19 13.16
CA GLU A 170 -10.60 -3.17 12.15
C GLU A 170 -9.95 -3.79 10.90
N TYR A 171 -10.76 -4.26 9.96
CA TYR A 171 -10.23 -4.91 8.75
C TYR A 171 -9.60 -3.94 7.76
N LEU A 172 -10.15 -2.73 7.63
CA LEU A 172 -9.61 -1.74 6.70
C LEU A 172 -8.37 -1.08 7.31
N VAL A 173 -7.21 -1.60 6.95
CA VAL A 173 -5.88 -1.15 7.39
C VAL A 173 -5.10 -0.49 6.24
N PRO A 174 -4.09 0.36 6.53
CA PRO A 174 -3.28 0.99 5.51
C PRO A 174 -2.51 0.02 4.61
N ILE A 175 -2.55 0.26 3.30
CA ILE A 175 -1.73 -0.42 2.30
C ILE A 175 -0.60 0.50 1.86
N ILE A 176 0.64 0.05 2.03
CA ILE A 176 1.84 0.73 1.54
C ILE A 176 2.31 -0.01 0.29
N ALA A 177 2.21 0.66 -0.86
CA ALA A 177 2.38 0.04 -2.18
C ALA A 177 3.66 0.47 -2.90
N ASP A 178 4.19 -0.45 -3.71
CA ASP A 178 5.38 -0.29 -4.51
C ASP A 178 5.08 0.38 -5.86
N ALA A 179 5.64 1.57 -6.11
CA ALA A 179 5.59 2.23 -7.42
C ALA A 179 6.89 2.06 -8.22
N GLU A 180 7.81 1.22 -7.75
CA GLU A 180 9.13 0.96 -8.34
C GLU A 180 9.86 2.27 -8.65
N ALA A 181 10.46 2.37 -9.84
CA ALA A 181 11.06 3.58 -10.38
C ALA A 181 10.06 4.53 -11.06
N GLY A 182 8.75 4.26 -10.97
CA GLY A 182 7.69 5.06 -11.57
C GLY A 182 7.37 4.73 -13.04
N PHE A 183 7.85 3.59 -13.57
CA PHE A 183 7.56 3.08 -14.93
C PHE A 183 7.86 4.06 -16.08
N GLY A 184 8.80 4.99 -15.86
CA GLY A 184 9.21 5.96 -16.86
C GLY A 184 9.69 7.25 -16.22
N GLY A 185 9.23 8.38 -16.76
CA GLY A 185 9.55 9.72 -16.26
C GLY A 185 8.53 10.24 -15.24
N ASN A 186 8.57 11.55 -15.00
CA ASN A 186 7.68 12.23 -14.05
C ASN A 186 6.18 12.10 -14.38
N LEU A 187 5.79 12.06 -15.67
CA LEU A 187 4.38 11.86 -16.06
C LEU A 187 3.89 10.44 -15.71
N ASN A 188 4.74 9.43 -15.89
CA ASN A 188 4.43 8.06 -15.50
C ASN A 188 4.28 7.95 -13.97
N ALA A 189 5.18 8.58 -13.21
CA ALA A 189 5.09 8.64 -11.76
C ALA A 189 3.80 9.34 -11.27
N PHE A 190 3.40 10.43 -11.93
CA PHE A 190 2.15 11.13 -11.65
C PHE A 190 0.92 10.24 -11.87
N GLU A 191 0.81 9.59 -13.04
CA GLU A 191 -0.32 8.72 -13.36
C GLU A 191 -0.35 7.47 -12.47
N LEU A 192 0.80 6.88 -12.17
CA LEU A 192 0.87 5.74 -11.27
C LEU A 192 0.40 6.12 -9.86
N MET A 193 0.84 7.27 -9.33
CA MET A 193 0.38 7.74 -8.03
C MET A 193 -1.13 7.98 -8.00
N LYS A 194 -1.72 8.55 -9.06
CA LYS A 194 -3.18 8.68 -9.18
C LYS A 194 -3.88 7.32 -9.12
N GLN A 195 -3.41 6.34 -9.89
CA GLN A 195 -3.99 5.00 -9.89
C GLN A 195 -3.87 4.31 -8.54
N MET A 196 -2.76 4.50 -7.81
CA MET A 196 -2.59 4.00 -6.44
C MET A 196 -3.62 4.63 -5.49
N ILE A 197 -3.84 5.94 -5.57
CA ILE A 197 -4.85 6.65 -4.78
C ILE A 197 -6.27 6.16 -5.12
N GLU A 198 -6.59 6.07 -6.41
CA GLU A 198 -7.89 5.55 -6.88
C GLU A 198 -8.17 4.13 -6.39
N ALA A 199 -7.12 3.30 -6.29
CA ALA A 199 -7.22 1.95 -5.76
C ALA A 199 -7.31 1.88 -4.22
N GLY A 200 -7.03 2.98 -3.51
CA GLY A 200 -7.10 3.08 -2.06
C GLY A 200 -5.79 2.80 -1.31
N ALA A 201 -4.62 3.06 -1.93
CA ALA A 201 -3.34 2.98 -1.23
C ALA A 201 -3.20 4.12 -0.21
N ALA A 202 -2.66 3.82 0.96
CA ALA A 202 -2.40 4.80 2.03
C ALA A 202 -1.05 5.50 1.84
N GLY A 203 -0.06 4.72 1.40
CA GLY A 203 1.28 5.21 1.12
C GLY A 203 1.87 4.54 -0.10
N VAL A 204 2.80 5.23 -0.76
CA VAL A 204 3.44 4.77 -1.98
C VAL A 204 4.93 5.09 -1.91
N HIS A 205 5.78 4.12 -2.26
CA HIS A 205 7.22 4.32 -2.35
C HIS A 205 7.71 4.42 -3.80
N PHE A 206 8.64 5.33 -4.04
CA PHE A 206 9.34 5.51 -5.32
C PHE A 206 10.84 5.41 -5.11
N GLU A 207 11.55 4.78 -6.05
CA GLU A 207 13.00 4.60 -5.98
C GLU A 207 13.75 5.38 -7.06
N ASP A 208 15.02 5.69 -6.78
CA ASP A 208 15.91 6.50 -7.62
C ASP A 208 16.65 5.70 -8.70
N GLN A 209 16.10 4.56 -9.12
CA GLN A 209 16.61 3.77 -10.25
C GLN A 209 16.09 4.29 -11.60
N LEU A 210 16.82 3.93 -12.66
CA LEU A 210 16.39 4.09 -14.04
C LEU A 210 15.31 3.04 -14.37
N SER A 211 14.11 3.51 -14.71
CA SER A 211 12.94 2.64 -14.94
C SER A 211 13.16 1.55 -16.00
N SER A 212 13.88 1.84 -17.07
CA SER A 212 14.17 0.86 -18.14
C SER A 212 15.21 -0.19 -17.76
N ALA A 213 15.92 0.00 -16.63
CA ALA A 213 16.94 -0.90 -16.13
C ALA A 213 16.70 -1.26 -14.64
N LYS A 214 15.48 -1.06 -14.14
CA LYS A 214 15.11 -1.34 -12.74
C LYS A 214 15.49 -2.75 -12.34
N LYS A 215 15.90 -2.93 -11.10
CA LYS A 215 16.15 -4.23 -10.48
C LYS A 215 15.56 -4.28 -9.08
N CYS A 216 15.38 -5.50 -8.57
CA CYS A 216 15.30 -5.72 -7.13
C CYS A 216 16.53 -5.11 -6.45
N GLY A 217 16.31 -4.50 -5.27
CA GLY A 217 17.36 -3.87 -4.48
C GLY A 217 18.56 -4.75 -4.13
N HIS A 218 18.37 -6.07 -4.18
CA HIS A 218 19.36 -7.09 -3.82
C HIS A 218 19.98 -7.78 -5.05
N LEU A 219 19.73 -7.27 -6.26
CA LEU A 219 20.39 -7.71 -7.48
C LEU A 219 21.50 -6.72 -7.88
N GLY A 220 22.51 -7.19 -8.62
CA GLY A 220 23.52 -6.34 -9.24
C GLY A 220 23.02 -5.61 -10.49
N GLY A 221 23.82 -4.69 -11.01
CA GLY A 221 23.52 -3.95 -12.24
C GLY A 221 22.42 -2.89 -12.09
N LYS A 222 22.27 -2.33 -10.88
CA LYS A 222 21.36 -1.21 -10.60
C LYS A 222 21.93 0.08 -11.18
N VAL A 223 21.09 0.83 -11.89
CA VAL A 223 21.46 2.13 -12.47
C VAL A 223 20.65 3.22 -11.78
N LEU A 224 21.32 4.12 -11.08
CA LEU A 224 20.71 5.31 -10.48
C LEU A 224 20.38 6.34 -11.55
N VAL A 225 19.32 7.12 -11.32
CA VAL A 225 19.10 8.40 -12.02
C VAL A 225 19.73 9.57 -11.24
N PRO A 226 19.94 10.74 -11.86
CA PRO A 226 20.45 11.90 -11.14
C PRO A 226 19.50 12.28 -10.01
N THR A 227 20.06 12.84 -8.93
CA THR A 227 19.30 13.21 -7.73
C THR A 227 18.10 14.09 -8.07
N GLN A 228 18.24 15.05 -8.99
CA GLN A 228 17.12 15.89 -9.44
C GLN A 228 16.00 15.11 -10.15
N GLU A 229 16.31 14.06 -10.91
CA GLU A 229 15.29 13.26 -11.58
C GLU A 229 14.44 12.48 -10.56
N ALA A 230 15.07 11.88 -9.56
CA ALA A 230 14.36 11.23 -8.45
C ALA A 230 13.47 12.23 -7.69
N ILE A 231 13.98 13.43 -7.39
CA ILE A 231 13.18 14.52 -6.79
C ILE A 231 11.98 14.87 -7.67
N ASN A 232 12.15 14.96 -8.99
CA ASN A 232 11.04 15.26 -9.90
C ASN A 232 9.94 14.19 -9.85
N LYS A 233 10.29 12.91 -9.67
CA LYS A 233 9.30 11.83 -9.47
C LYS A 233 8.56 11.97 -8.13
N LEU A 234 9.26 12.31 -7.04
CA LEU A 234 8.64 12.57 -5.72
C LEU A 234 7.69 13.79 -5.78
N VAL A 235 8.11 14.87 -6.45
CA VAL A 235 7.28 16.06 -6.69
C VAL A 235 6.06 15.70 -7.53
N ALA A 236 6.21 14.86 -8.56
CA ALA A 236 5.09 14.40 -9.37
C ALA A 236 4.08 13.56 -8.55
N ALA A 237 4.57 12.68 -7.67
CA ALA A 237 3.71 11.92 -6.77
C ALA A 237 2.98 12.83 -5.76
N ARG A 238 3.65 13.84 -5.20
CA ARG A 238 2.99 14.81 -4.32
C ARG A 238 1.96 15.64 -5.07
N LEU A 239 2.26 16.06 -6.31
CA LEU A 239 1.33 16.80 -7.14
C LEU A 239 0.09 15.97 -7.44
N ALA A 240 0.23 14.69 -7.78
CA ALA A 240 -0.90 13.77 -7.96
C ALA A 240 -1.78 13.72 -6.69
N SER A 241 -1.15 13.59 -5.51
CA SER A 241 -1.85 13.58 -4.23
C SER A 241 -2.62 14.88 -3.96
N ASP A 242 -1.99 16.04 -4.20
CA ASP A 242 -2.62 17.35 -3.98
C ASP A 242 -3.74 17.63 -5.01
N VAL A 243 -3.57 17.20 -6.26
CA VAL A 243 -4.59 17.30 -7.32
C VAL A 243 -5.82 16.49 -6.94
N LEU A 244 -5.64 15.26 -6.45
CA LEU A 244 -6.72 14.38 -5.99
C LEU A 244 -7.24 14.74 -4.58
N GLY A 245 -6.54 15.62 -3.86
CA GLY A 245 -6.96 16.08 -2.53
C GLY A 245 -6.81 15.01 -1.44
N VAL A 246 -5.80 14.14 -1.55
CA VAL A 246 -5.56 13.02 -0.62
C VAL A 246 -4.21 13.21 0.08
N PRO A 247 -4.13 13.04 1.41
CA PRO A 247 -2.89 13.25 2.17
C PRO A 247 -1.92 12.04 2.13
N SER A 248 -1.85 11.36 0.98
CA SER A 248 -1.09 10.12 0.78
C SER A 248 0.34 10.19 1.29
N ILE A 249 0.80 9.12 1.93
CA ILE A 249 2.17 9.03 2.44
C ILE A 249 3.13 8.73 1.29
N ILE A 250 4.19 9.52 1.13
CA ILE A 250 5.23 9.32 0.11
C ILE A 250 6.50 8.86 0.78
N ILE A 251 7.04 7.73 0.33
CA ILE A 251 8.31 7.17 0.81
C ILE A 251 9.34 7.30 -0.30
N ALA A 252 10.45 8.00 -0.03
CA ALA A 252 11.58 8.08 -0.96
C ALA A 252 12.56 6.95 -0.68
N ARG A 253 12.74 6.07 -1.64
CA ARG A 253 13.73 5.00 -1.61
C ARG A 253 14.99 5.41 -2.37
N THR A 254 16.16 5.12 -1.81
CA THR A 254 17.43 5.16 -2.53
C THR A 254 18.08 3.78 -2.61
N ASP A 255 18.62 3.45 -3.79
CA ASP A 255 19.32 2.20 -4.06
C ASP A 255 20.86 2.33 -4.05
N ALA A 256 21.36 3.51 -3.66
CA ALA A 256 22.76 3.89 -3.74
C ALA A 256 23.72 3.13 -2.81
N ASP A 257 23.22 2.32 -1.86
CA ASP A 257 24.09 1.45 -1.06
C ASP A 257 24.85 0.44 -1.93
N ALA A 258 24.18 -0.11 -2.94
CA ALA A 258 24.74 -1.15 -3.81
C ALA A 258 24.81 -0.76 -5.29
N ALA A 259 24.08 0.25 -5.74
CA ALA A 259 24.10 0.67 -7.15
C ALA A 259 25.41 1.38 -7.52
N ASP A 260 26.16 0.80 -8.44
CA ASP A 260 27.47 1.26 -8.91
C ASP A 260 27.42 1.97 -10.28
N LEU A 261 26.22 2.18 -10.83
CA LEU A 261 25.99 2.88 -12.09
C LEU A 261 25.06 4.10 -11.91
N LEU A 262 25.28 5.14 -12.70
CA LEU A 262 24.50 6.38 -12.75
C LEU A 262 24.29 6.81 -14.21
N THR A 263 23.08 7.25 -14.57
CA THR A 263 22.80 7.63 -15.97
C THR A 263 23.54 8.89 -16.42
N SER A 264 23.73 9.87 -15.53
CA SER A 264 24.37 11.15 -15.85
C SER A 264 24.97 11.82 -14.62
N ASP A 265 26.13 12.46 -14.80
CA ASP A 265 26.84 13.30 -13.82
C ASP A 265 26.38 14.78 -13.83
N ILE A 266 25.24 15.07 -14.47
CA ILE A 266 24.74 16.45 -14.64
C ILE A 266 24.48 17.15 -13.30
N ASP A 267 24.05 16.40 -12.28
CA ASP A 267 23.71 16.91 -10.97
C ASP A 267 24.96 16.99 -10.06
N GLU A 268 25.26 18.20 -9.58
CA GLU A 268 26.43 18.46 -8.75
C GLU A 268 26.48 17.64 -7.47
N ARG A 269 25.32 17.24 -6.93
CA ARG A 269 25.22 16.40 -5.72
C ARG A 269 25.80 15.01 -5.95
N ASP A 270 25.68 14.50 -7.18
CA ASP A 270 26.12 13.16 -7.56
C ASP A 270 27.60 13.11 -7.97
N ARG A 271 28.16 14.20 -8.51
CA ARG A 271 29.52 14.25 -9.08
C ARG A 271 30.62 13.75 -8.15
N LYS A 272 30.49 13.98 -6.84
CA LYS A 272 31.47 13.53 -5.83
C LYS A 272 31.57 12.00 -5.69
N PHE A 273 30.60 11.27 -6.20
CA PHE A 273 30.59 9.80 -6.21
C PHE A 273 31.03 9.22 -7.57
N VAL A 274 31.05 10.01 -8.63
CA VAL A 274 31.43 9.57 -9.96
C VAL A 274 32.94 9.30 -10.03
N THR A 275 33.33 8.14 -10.56
CA THR A 275 34.74 7.72 -10.65
C THR A 275 35.47 8.30 -11.88
N GLY A 276 34.70 8.72 -12.89
CA GLY A 276 35.20 9.13 -14.20
C GLY A 276 35.14 8.05 -15.28
N GLU A 277 34.89 6.79 -14.90
CA GLU A 277 34.71 5.69 -15.83
C GLU A 277 33.29 5.64 -16.40
N ARG A 278 33.16 5.11 -17.62
CA ARG A 278 31.87 4.89 -18.30
C ARG A 278 31.77 3.49 -18.89
N THR A 279 30.54 2.94 -18.89
CA THR A 279 30.22 1.66 -19.51
C THR A 279 29.96 1.79 -21.02
N SER A 280 29.82 0.67 -21.73
CA SER A 280 29.46 0.63 -23.16
C SER A 280 28.08 1.21 -23.48
N GLU A 281 27.13 1.10 -22.56
CA GLU A 281 25.78 1.69 -22.63
C GLU A 281 25.83 3.21 -22.35
N GLY A 282 26.97 3.69 -21.85
CA GLY A 282 27.22 5.08 -21.57
C GLY A 282 26.90 5.52 -20.14
N PHE A 283 26.62 4.60 -19.22
CA PHE A 283 26.44 4.93 -17.80
C PHE A 283 27.77 5.31 -17.15
N TYR A 284 27.71 6.17 -16.14
CA TYR A 284 28.85 6.51 -15.29
C TYR A 284 28.99 5.49 -14.18
N VAL A 285 30.23 5.13 -13.84
CA VAL A 285 30.51 4.30 -12.67
C VAL A 285 30.60 5.18 -11.42
N VAL A 286 29.92 4.79 -10.35
CA VAL A 286 29.87 5.53 -9.07
C VAL A 286 30.35 4.69 -7.89
N ASN A 287 30.95 5.36 -6.91
CA ASN A 287 31.27 4.78 -5.61
C ASN A 287 29.98 4.66 -4.79
N ASN A 288 29.45 3.44 -4.70
CA ASN A 288 28.26 3.10 -3.92
C ASN A 288 28.54 3.09 -2.40
N GLY A 289 27.46 3.00 -1.63
CA GLY A 289 27.49 2.78 -0.18
C GLY A 289 26.69 3.79 0.63
N VAL A 290 26.69 3.59 1.94
CA VAL A 290 25.91 4.37 2.92
C VAL A 290 26.11 5.89 2.81
N GLU A 291 27.31 6.38 2.47
CA GLU A 291 27.55 7.82 2.31
C GLU A 291 26.77 8.43 1.13
N GLN A 292 26.68 7.69 0.02
CA GLN A 292 25.87 8.09 -1.12
C GLN A 292 24.38 8.01 -0.79
N GLY A 293 23.97 6.94 -0.09
CA GLY A 293 22.62 6.78 0.43
C GLY A 293 22.19 7.94 1.34
N ILE A 294 23.02 8.33 2.31
CA ILE A 294 22.78 9.50 3.19
C ILE A 294 22.65 10.76 2.35
N ASN A 295 23.57 11.01 1.40
CA ASN A 295 23.53 12.23 0.60
C ASN A 295 22.25 12.36 -0.24
N ARG A 296 21.79 11.25 -0.82
CA ARG A 296 20.53 11.18 -1.58
C ARG A 296 19.32 11.30 -0.66
N GLY A 297 19.29 10.58 0.45
CA GLY A 297 18.25 10.68 1.47
C GLY A 297 18.06 12.12 1.96
N LEU A 298 19.14 12.83 2.29
CA LEU A 298 19.10 14.25 2.66
C LEU A 298 18.48 15.13 1.56
N SER A 299 18.77 14.83 0.30
CA SER A 299 18.19 15.56 -0.85
C SER A 299 16.70 15.28 -1.04
N TYR A 300 16.25 14.07 -0.68
CA TYR A 300 14.86 13.63 -0.82
C TYR A 300 13.99 14.02 0.39
N ALA A 301 14.61 14.23 1.55
CA ALA A 301 13.93 14.52 2.81
C ALA A 301 12.84 15.61 2.70
N PRO A 302 13.03 16.76 2.02
CA PRO A 302 11.97 17.77 1.93
C PRO A 302 10.76 17.32 1.10
N TYR A 303 10.88 16.28 0.28
CA TYR A 303 9.89 15.86 -0.71
C TYR A 303 9.18 14.55 -0.34
N ALA A 304 9.57 13.92 0.77
CA ALA A 304 9.02 12.65 1.23
C ALA A 304 8.70 12.66 2.73
N ASP A 305 7.70 11.87 3.10
CA ASP A 305 7.26 11.70 4.48
C ASP A 305 8.20 10.72 5.21
N LEU A 306 8.62 9.65 4.54
CA LEU A 306 9.64 8.71 5.01
C LEU A 306 10.78 8.56 4.01
N ILE A 307 11.95 8.16 4.51
CA ILE A 307 13.11 7.80 3.68
C ILE A 307 13.49 6.35 3.92
N TRP A 308 13.80 5.64 2.86
CA TRP A 308 14.27 4.26 2.87
C TRP A 308 15.58 4.17 2.08
N MET A 309 16.62 3.61 2.68
CA MET A 309 17.80 3.16 1.95
C MET A 309 17.76 1.64 1.87
N GLU A 310 17.79 1.09 0.67
CA GLU A 310 17.96 -0.36 0.52
C GLU A 310 19.37 -0.76 0.98
N THR A 311 19.51 -1.93 1.62
CA THR A 311 20.78 -2.39 2.18
C THR A 311 21.15 -3.79 1.67
N SER A 312 22.44 -4.10 1.68
CA SER A 312 22.94 -5.40 1.23
C SER A 312 22.89 -6.50 2.31
N ASN A 313 22.78 -6.12 3.59
CA ASN A 313 22.77 -7.04 4.73
C ASN A 313 21.88 -6.50 5.86
N PRO A 314 21.32 -7.37 6.74
CA PRO A 314 20.60 -6.94 7.93
C PRO A 314 21.59 -6.47 9.01
N ASP A 315 22.08 -5.24 8.87
CA ASP A 315 23.14 -4.65 9.70
C ASP A 315 22.61 -3.43 10.47
N LEU A 316 22.51 -3.56 11.81
CA LEU A 316 22.02 -2.50 12.69
C LEU A 316 22.99 -1.31 12.79
N GLU A 317 24.30 -1.52 12.62
CA GLU A 317 25.27 -0.42 12.66
C GLU A 317 25.22 0.40 11.37
N GLN A 318 25.06 -0.25 10.21
CA GLN A 318 24.78 0.46 8.97
C GLN A 318 23.46 1.23 9.06
N ALA A 319 22.41 0.61 9.60
CA ALA A 319 21.12 1.25 9.80
C ALA A 319 21.21 2.47 10.73
N ARG A 320 21.98 2.37 11.82
CA ARG A 320 22.27 3.47 12.75
C ARG A 320 22.99 4.63 12.06
N LYS A 321 24.05 4.33 11.31
CA LYS A 321 24.83 5.33 10.58
C LYS A 321 23.96 6.10 9.58
N PHE A 322 23.09 5.40 8.84
CA PHE A 322 22.16 6.05 7.93
C PHE A 322 21.18 6.96 8.68
N ALA A 323 20.56 6.45 9.76
CA ALA A 323 19.60 7.21 10.55
C ALA A 323 20.21 8.49 11.15
N GLU A 324 21.38 8.38 11.78
CA GLU A 324 22.12 9.52 12.34
C GLU A 324 22.48 10.54 11.25
N GLY A 325 22.91 10.07 10.07
CA GLY A 325 23.23 10.93 8.92
C GLY A 325 22.03 11.75 8.42
N ILE A 326 20.83 11.15 8.39
CA ILE A 326 19.59 11.86 8.04
C ILE A 326 19.18 12.82 9.17
N HIS A 327 19.15 12.33 10.42
CA HIS A 327 18.66 13.09 11.57
C HIS A 327 19.57 14.26 11.94
N ALA A 328 20.84 14.24 11.56
CA ALA A 328 21.74 15.38 11.73
C ALA A 328 21.25 16.66 11.03
N GLN A 329 20.53 16.54 9.92
CA GLN A 329 19.94 17.70 9.20
C GLN A 329 18.42 17.76 9.30
N PHE A 330 17.76 16.60 9.42
CA PHE A 330 16.31 16.50 9.57
C PHE A 330 15.95 15.69 10.83
N PRO A 331 16.12 16.28 12.03
CA PRO A 331 15.78 15.61 13.29
C PRO A 331 14.34 15.09 13.27
N GLY A 332 14.16 13.81 13.63
CA GLY A 332 12.84 13.17 13.67
C GLY A 332 12.25 12.80 12.30
N LYS A 333 12.99 12.98 11.18
CA LYS A 333 12.53 12.46 9.88
C LYS A 333 12.34 10.95 9.97
N MET A 334 11.12 10.50 9.69
CA MET A 334 10.78 9.08 9.78
C MET A 334 11.48 8.28 8.69
N LEU A 335 11.89 7.07 9.04
CA LEU A 335 12.59 6.16 8.15
C LEU A 335 11.76 4.89 7.92
N ALA A 336 12.02 4.20 6.83
CA ALA A 336 11.48 2.87 6.57
C ALA A 336 12.60 1.85 6.31
N TYR A 337 12.38 0.60 6.74
CA TYR A 337 13.35 -0.48 6.63
C TYR A 337 12.74 -1.74 6.02
N ASN A 338 13.44 -2.30 5.03
CA ASN A 338 13.09 -3.58 4.43
C ASN A 338 13.82 -4.72 5.16
N CYS A 339 13.07 -5.50 5.93
CA CYS A 339 13.53 -6.76 6.52
C CYS A 339 13.49 -7.86 5.45
N SER A 340 14.40 -7.75 4.48
CA SER A 340 14.36 -8.49 3.22
C SER A 340 14.54 -10.00 3.38
N PRO A 341 13.70 -10.84 2.76
CA PRO A 341 13.95 -12.28 2.62
C PRO A 341 15.15 -12.63 1.74
N SER A 342 15.66 -11.68 0.96
CA SER A 342 16.91 -11.86 0.20
C SER A 342 18.14 -11.98 1.11
N PHE A 343 18.00 -11.66 2.40
CA PHE A 343 19.03 -11.92 3.39
C PHE A 343 18.97 -13.37 3.89
N ASN A 344 20.12 -14.01 4.04
CA ASN A 344 20.22 -15.23 4.85
C ASN A 344 20.35 -14.86 6.33
N TRP A 345 19.21 -14.66 6.99
CA TRP A 345 19.13 -14.15 8.37
C TRP A 345 19.93 -14.97 9.37
N ALA A 346 19.73 -16.29 9.44
CA ALA A 346 20.40 -17.16 10.41
C ALA A 346 21.91 -17.35 10.13
N ALA A 347 22.37 -17.04 8.91
CA ALA A 347 23.81 -17.00 8.62
C ALA A 347 24.49 -15.70 9.07
N ARG A 348 23.70 -14.67 9.43
CA ARG A 348 24.20 -13.33 9.78
C ARG A 348 23.95 -12.97 11.24
N LEU A 349 22.82 -13.39 11.79
CA LEU A 349 22.34 -12.99 13.10
C LEU A 349 21.96 -14.23 13.92
N SER A 350 22.20 -14.15 15.23
CA SER A 350 21.69 -15.10 16.21
C SER A 350 20.17 -14.97 16.37
N VAL A 351 19.53 -15.98 17.00
CA VAL A 351 18.09 -15.96 17.29
C VAL A 351 17.70 -14.77 18.16
N GLU A 352 18.53 -14.41 19.14
CA GLU A 352 18.31 -13.27 20.03
C GLU A 352 18.39 -11.93 19.26
N GLU A 353 19.39 -11.77 18.40
CA GLU A 353 19.51 -10.58 17.54
C GLU A 353 18.32 -10.46 16.59
N MET A 354 17.92 -11.55 15.92
CA MET A 354 16.74 -11.54 15.05
C MET A 354 15.46 -11.20 15.81
N GLY A 355 15.32 -11.68 17.04
CA GLY A 355 14.16 -11.43 17.90
C GLY A 355 14.01 -9.97 18.34
N ASN A 356 15.09 -9.18 18.33
CA ASN A 356 15.09 -7.77 18.75
C ASN A 356 15.36 -6.79 17.59
N PHE A 357 15.64 -7.29 16.38
CA PHE A 357 16.10 -6.48 15.25
C PHE A 357 15.13 -5.34 14.92
N ARG A 358 13.82 -5.63 14.92
CA ARG A 358 12.76 -4.67 14.65
C ARG A 358 12.68 -3.57 15.71
N GLU A 359 12.81 -3.95 16.97
CA GLU A 359 12.76 -3.06 18.13
C GLU A 359 13.98 -2.13 18.14
N GLU A 360 15.17 -2.63 17.79
CA GLU A 360 16.37 -1.81 17.68
C GLU A 360 16.26 -0.80 16.53
N LEU A 361 15.73 -1.21 15.37
CA LEU A 361 15.43 -0.28 14.26
C LEU A 361 14.45 0.81 14.68
N ALA A 362 13.40 0.46 15.43
CA ALA A 362 12.39 1.44 15.88
C ALA A 362 13.03 2.57 16.72
N LYS A 363 13.98 2.24 17.60
CA LYS A 363 14.74 3.21 18.40
C LYS A 363 15.55 4.20 17.57
N MET A 364 15.90 3.84 16.33
CA MET A 364 16.64 4.69 15.40
C MET A 364 15.73 5.53 14.50
N GLY A 365 14.40 5.45 14.66
CA GLY A 365 13.43 6.21 13.86
C GLY A 365 12.94 5.48 12.60
N TYR A 366 13.21 4.18 12.45
CA TYR A 366 12.57 3.34 11.43
C TYR A 366 11.14 3.00 11.84
N LYS A 367 10.23 3.93 11.52
CA LYS A 367 8.81 3.90 11.88
C LYS A 367 7.97 2.98 11.03
N PHE A 368 8.40 2.64 9.81
CA PHE A 368 7.75 1.63 8.99
C PHE A 368 8.73 0.50 8.66
N GLN A 369 8.37 -0.74 8.97
CA GLN A 369 9.23 -1.90 8.76
C GLN A 369 8.45 -3.00 8.05
N PHE A 370 9.04 -3.64 7.06
CA PHE A 370 8.29 -4.60 6.25
C PHE A 370 9.14 -5.74 5.71
N ILE A 371 8.52 -6.91 5.55
CA ILE A 371 9.13 -8.06 4.88
C ILE A 371 8.55 -8.15 3.47
N THR A 372 9.34 -7.75 2.48
CA THR A 372 8.89 -7.62 1.08
C THR A 372 8.30 -8.90 0.49
N LEU A 373 8.98 -10.04 0.64
CA LEU A 373 8.62 -11.28 -0.06
C LEU A 373 7.90 -12.31 0.83
N ALA A 374 7.33 -11.88 1.97
CA ALA A 374 6.70 -12.78 2.94
C ALA A 374 5.62 -13.68 2.31
N GLY A 375 4.65 -13.09 1.61
CA GLY A 375 3.57 -13.81 0.92
C GLY A 375 4.06 -14.80 -0.14
N PHE A 376 5.06 -14.44 -0.94
CA PHE A 376 5.66 -15.34 -1.94
C PHE A 376 6.26 -16.58 -1.28
N HIS A 377 7.12 -16.40 -0.26
CA HIS A 377 7.75 -17.53 0.43
C HIS A 377 6.71 -18.38 1.16
N ALA A 378 5.74 -17.77 1.84
CA ALA A 378 4.67 -18.49 2.53
C ALA A 378 3.82 -19.33 1.56
N LEU A 379 3.39 -18.74 0.44
CA LEU A 379 2.57 -19.40 -0.58
C LEU A 379 3.30 -20.60 -1.20
N ASN A 380 4.52 -20.38 -1.68
CA ASN A 380 5.28 -21.43 -2.37
C ASN A 380 5.64 -22.57 -1.42
N THR A 381 6.07 -22.26 -0.19
CA THR A 381 6.44 -23.27 0.80
C THR A 381 5.24 -24.13 1.18
N ALA A 382 4.11 -23.49 1.54
CA ALA A 382 2.92 -24.22 1.97
C ALA A 382 2.37 -25.15 0.86
N MET A 383 2.33 -24.67 -0.39
CA MET A 383 1.88 -25.49 -1.51
C MET A 383 2.85 -26.64 -1.82
N PHE A 384 4.16 -26.40 -1.75
CA PHE A 384 5.16 -27.43 -1.98
C PHE A 384 5.11 -28.54 -0.93
N GLU A 385 5.04 -28.18 0.36
CA GLU A 385 4.89 -29.13 1.47
C GLU A 385 3.60 -29.95 1.35
N LEU A 386 2.47 -29.30 1.04
CA LEU A 386 1.20 -29.99 0.81
C LEU A 386 1.27 -30.96 -0.37
N ALA A 387 1.83 -30.52 -1.50
CA ALA A 387 1.97 -31.36 -2.68
C ALA A 387 2.86 -32.58 -2.42
N LEU A 388 3.94 -32.40 -1.64
CA LEU A 388 4.80 -33.50 -1.21
C LEU A 388 4.04 -34.50 -0.33
N ALA A 389 3.37 -34.01 0.72
CA ALA A 389 2.59 -34.85 1.63
C ALA A 389 1.46 -35.59 0.90
N TYR A 390 0.76 -34.92 -0.02
CA TYR A 390 -0.31 -35.53 -0.81
C TYR A 390 0.22 -36.59 -1.79
N LYS A 391 1.35 -36.33 -2.45
CA LYS A 391 2.00 -37.30 -3.34
C LYS A 391 2.40 -38.57 -2.59
N GLU A 392 2.89 -38.44 -1.35
CA GLU A 392 3.36 -39.57 -0.55
C GLU A 392 2.24 -40.33 0.18
N ARG A 393 1.27 -39.60 0.74
CA ARG A 393 0.28 -40.14 1.70
C ARG A 393 -1.17 -39.90 1.30
N GLY A 394 -1.43 -39.36 0.10
CA GLY A 394 -2.77 -39.06 -0.39
C GLY A 394 -3.56 -38.16 0.58
N MET A 395 -4.81 -38.52 0.85
CA MET A 395 -5.69 -37.75 1.74
C MET A 395 -5.18 -37.64 3.18
N ALA A 396 -4.35 -38.56 3.67
CA ALA A 396 -3.74 -38.41 4.99
C ALA A 396 -2.81 -37.19 5.04
N GLY A 397 -2.04 -36.94 3.98
CA GLY A 397 -1.19 -35.76 3.87
C GLY A 397 -1.98 -34.44 3.78
N TYR A 398 -3.15 -34.45 3.13
CA TYR A 398 -4.06 -33.29 3.16
C TYR A 398 -4.70 -33.09 4.53
N SER A 399 -5.12 -34.16 5.20
CA SER A 399 -5.73 -34.11 6.54
C SER A 399 -4.79 -33.48 7.57
N GLU A 400 -3.47 -33.66 7.46
CA GLU A 400 -2.49 -33.00 8.34
C GLU A 400 -2.57 -31.46 8.26
N LEU A 401 -2.80 -30.90 7.07
CA LEU A 401 -3.04 -29.45 6.91
C LEU A 401 -4.36 -29.04 7.56
N GLN A 402 -5.44 -29.81 7.33
CA GLN A 402 -6.76 -29.52 7.91
C GLN A 402 -6.74 -29.55 9.45
N GLU A 403 -6.08 -30.54 10.06
CA GLU A 403 -5.90 -30.62 11.52
C GLU A 403 -5.10 -29.44 12.06
N ARG A 404 -4.10 -28.96 11.31
CA ARG A 404 -3.37 -27.74 11.66
C ARG A 404 -4.28 -26.50 11.61
N GLU A 405 -5.18 -26.40 10.63
CA GLU A 405 -6.15 -25.31 10.56
C GLU A 405 -7.11 -25.32 11.76
N PHE A 406 -7.62 -26.50 12.15
CA PHE A 406 -8.43 -26.64 13.38
C PHE A 406 -7.66 -26.19 14.63
N ALA A 407 -6.40 -26.58 14.77
CA ALA A 407 -5.56 -26.15 15.89
C ALA A 407 -5.34 -24.62 15.92
N LEU A 408 -5.26 -23.97 14.75
CA LEU A 408 -5.08 -22.52 14.63
C LEU A 408 -6.35 -21.72 14.95
N GLN A 409 -7.54 -22.33 14.96
CA GLN A 409 -8.78 -21.62 15.32
C GLN A 409 -8.71 -21.00 16.72
N GLN A 410 -8.03 -21.66 17.66
CA GLN A 410 -7.82 -21.14 19.02
C GLN A 410 -7.00 -19.83 19.05
N LYS A 411 -6.27 -19.54 17.96
CA LYS A 411 -5.51 -18.31 17.75
C LYS A 411 -6.23 -17.31 16.84
N GLY A 412 -7.50 -17.56 16.50
CA GLY A 412 -8.32 -16.67 15.68
C GLY A 412 -8.32 -16.97 14.17
N PHE A 413 -7.75 -18.09 13.71
CA PHE A 413 -7.85 -18.50 12.30
C PHE A 413 -9.28 -18.94 11.96
N ARG A 414 -9.85 -18.39 10.88
CA ARG A 414 -11.27 -18.62 10.53
C ARG A 414 -11.49 -19.35 9.21
N ALA A 415 -10.48 -19.44 8.35
CA ALA A 415 -10.65 -19.91 6.97
C ALA A 415 -10.92 -21.42 6.85
N VAL A 416 -10.81 -22.19 7.94
CA VAL A 416 -11.27 -23.59 7.97
C VAL A 416 -12.76 -23.71 7.65
N LYS A 417 -13.58 -22.74 8.10
CA LYS A 417 -14.97 -22.54 7.68
C LYS A 417 -14.99 -21.65 6.43
N HIS A 418 -14.48 -22.21 5.34
CA HIS A 418 -14.17 -21.49 4.09
C HIS A 418 -15.39 -20.84 3.43
N GLN A 419 -16.59 -21.42 3.56
CA GLN A 419 -17.83 -20.83 3.01
C GLN A 419 -18.17 -19.54 3.76
N SER A 420 -18.20 -19.61 5.09
CA SER A 420 -18.39 -18.43 5.94
C SER A 420 -17.30 -17.38 5.72
N PHE A 421 -16.04 -17.82 5.59
CA PHE A 421 -14.88 -16.94 5.42
C PHE A 421 -14.94 -16.10 4.14
N VAL A 422 -15.40 -16.66 3.02
CA VAL A 422 -15.56 -15.91 1.75
C VAL A 422 -16.88 -15.16 1.64
N GLY A 423 -17.75 -15.28 2.64
CA GLY A 423 -18.96 -14.48 2.78
C GLY A 423 -20.22 -15.13 2.24
N THR A 424 -20.32 -16.46 2.18
CA THR A 424 -21.56 -17.14 1.80
C THR A 424 -22.73 -16.66 2.69
N GLY A 425 -22.53 -16.57 4.02
CA GLY A 425 -23.54 -16.03 4.93
C GLY A 425 -23.89 -14.55 4.69
N TYR A 426 -22.93 -13.73 4.26
CA TYR A 426 -23.20 -12.34 3.86
C TYR A 426 -24.13 -12.29 2.63
N PHE A 427 -23.88 -13.12 1.63
CA PHE A 427 -24.71 -13.14 0.43
C PHE A 427 -26.08 -13.78 0.65
N ASP A 428 -26.19 -14.75 1.56
CA ASP A 428 -27.49 -15.25 2.04
C ASP A 428 -28.30 -14.12 2.69
N GLU A 429 -27.67 -13.27 3.51
CA GLU A 429 -28.34 -12.12 4.12
C GLU A 429 -28.81 -11.11 3.06
N VAL A 430 -27.97 -10.80 2.06
CA VAL A 430 -28.38 -9.97 0.92
C VAL A 430 -29.61 -10.57 0.22
N GLN A 431 -29.58 -11.87 -0.04
CA GLN A 431 -30.68 -12.56 -0.71
C GLN A 431 -31.96 -12.54 0.14
N ASN A 432 -31.85 -12.77 1.44
CA ASN A 432 -32.97 -12.71 2.38
C ASN A 432 -33.57 -11.30 2.43
N VAL A 433 -32.75 -10.25 2.52
CA VAL A 433 -33.24 -8.85 2.48
C VAL A 433 -33.97 -8.55 1.17
N VAL A 434 -33.40 -8.93 0.01
CA VAL A 434 -34.03 -8.69 -1.31
C VAL A 434 -35.35 -9.44 -1.47
N THR A 435 -35.43 -10.66 -0.91
CA THR A 435 -36.59 -11.54 -1.04
C THR A 435 -37.56 -11.46 0.13
N ASN A 436 -37.35 -10.55 1.10
CA ASN A 436 -38.11 -10.49 2.35
C ASN A 436 -38.17 -11.86 3.08
N GLY A 437 -37.05 -12.58 3.11
CA GLY A 437 -36.90 -13.88 3.78
C GLY A 437 -37.59 -15.06 3.09
N SER A 438 -38.06 -14.88 1.85
CA SER A 438 -38.76 -15.95 1.11
C SER A 438 -37.86 -16.79 0.21
N SER A 439 -36.55 -16.52 0.17
CA SER A 439 -35.62 -17.29 -0.66
C SER A 439 -35.57 -18.76 -0.25
N ALA A 440 -35.76 -19.64 -1.22
CA ALA A 440 -35.56 -21.08 -1.08
C ALA A 440 -34.14 -21.52 -1.48
N THR A 441 -33.27 -20.59 -1.88
CA THR A 441 -31.95 -20.87 -2.46
C THR A 441 -30.79 -20.25 -1.67
N VAL A 442 -31.00 -20.01 -0.37
CA VAL A 442 -29.90 -19.69 0.56
C VAL A 442 -28.91 -20.85 0.65
N ALA A 443 -27.63 -20.56 0.80
CA ALA A 443 -26.54 -21.51 0.62
C ALA A 443 -25.99 -22.12 1.92
N MET A 444 -25.97 -21.38 3.03
CA MET A 444 -25.40 -21.87 4.30
C MET A 444 -26.27 -22.91 4.98
N LYS A 445 -27.60 -22.76 4.87
CA LYS A 445 -28.56 -23.73 5.40
C LYS A 445 -28.36 -25.07 4.69
N ASP A 446 -28.28 -26.15 5.46
CA ASP A 446 -28.07 -27.52 4.96
C ASP A 446 -26.71 -27.74 4.25
N SER A 447 -25.74 -26.82 4.42
CA SER A 447 -24.37 -26.99 3.92
C SER A 447 -23.56 -28.00 4.74
N THR A 448 -22.55 -28.62 4.11
CA THR A 448 -21.60 -29.51 4.80
C THR A 448 -20.79 -28.77 5.87
N GLU A 449 -20.51 -27.48 5.67
CA GLU A 449 -19.84 -26.64 6.68
C GLU A 449 -20.67 -26.58 7.97
N THR A 450 -21.97 -26.27 7.88
CA THR A 450 -22.89 -26.26 9.02
C THR A 450 -22.99 -27.64 9.71
N ALA A 451 -22.90 -28.72 8.93
CA ALA A 451 -23.08 -30.09 9.43
C ALA A 451 -21.82 -30.72 10.04
N GLN A 452 -20.62 -30.31 9.63
CA GLN A 452 -19.37 -31.00 9.96
C GLN A 452 -18.33 -30.13 10.68
N PHE A 453 -18.46 -28.80 10.63
CA PHE A 453 -17.50 -27.87 11.20
C PHE A 453 -18.12 -27.14 12.39
N HIS A 454 -18.14 -27.79 13.56
CA HIS A 454 -18.67 -27.23 14.81
C HIS A 454 -17.65 -26.32 15.49
#